data_AF-A0A0D6LIK5-F1
#
_entry.id   AF-A0A0D6LIK5-F1
#
_cell.length_a   1.000
_cell.length_b   1.000
_cell.length_c   1.000
_cell.angle_alpha   90.00
_cell.angle_beta   90.00
_cell.angle_gamma   90.00
#
_symmetry.space_group_name_H-M   'P 1'
#
loop_
_entity.id
_entity.type
_entity.pdbx_description
1 polymer ?
#
loop_
_entity_poly.entity_id
_entity_poly.type
_entity_poly.pdbx_seq_one_letter_code
_entity_poly.pdbx_strand_id
1 'polypeptide(L)' 'MVNRILRSILAFVCIDTLIIQAAITRLVKANVSGAVLAIGDGANDVAMLQEADVGVGISGQEGMQAALASDYTITQVL' A
#
# COMPACT_ATOMS: atom_id res chain seq x y z
N MET A 1 -15.95 9.93 -3.96
CA MET A 1 -15.62 8.63 -4.58
C MET A 1 -14.78 7.68 -3.70
N VAL A 2 -14.28 8.11 -2.54
CA VAL A 2 -13.43 7.28 -1.64
C VAL A 2 -14.22 6.50 -0.57
N ASN A 3 -15.46 6.93 -0.26
CA ASN A 3 -16.27 6.43 0.87
C ASN A 3 -16.93 5.03 0.69
N ARG A 4 -16.48 4.23 -0.29
CA ARG A 4 -17.02 2.89 -0.57
C ARG A 4 -15.96 1.78 -0.58
N ILE A 5 -14.68 2.15 -0.38
CA ILE A 5 -13.53 1.23 -0.35
C ILE A 5 -13.38 0.53 1.01
N LEU A 6 -13.94 1.12 2.08
CA LEU A 6 -13.73 0.69 3.48
C LEU A 6 -14.62 -0.45 3.99
N ARG A 7 -15.37 -1.16 3.14
CA ARG A 7 -16.28 -2.22 3.60
C ARG A 7 -15.67 -3.63 3.68
N SER A 8 -14.47 -3.86 3.12
CA SER A 8 -13.90 -5.22 3.02
C SER A 8 -12.37 -5.32 3.12
N ILE A 9 -11.68 -4.30 3.66
CA ILE A 9 -10.23 -4.36 3.84
C ILE A 9 -9.94 -5.11 5.14
N LEU A 10 -9.44 -6.34 5.04
CA LEU A 10 -9.21 -7.22 6.19
C LEU A 10 -7.79 -7.07 6.77
N ALA A 11 -6.87 -6.42 6.04
CA ALA A 11 -5.51 -6.17 6.50
C ALA A 11 -4.91 -4.88 5.92
N PHE A 12 -4.29 -4.10 6.81
CA PHE A 12 -3.52 -2.88 6.52
C PHE A 12 -2.06 -3.15 6.87
N VAL A 13 -1.14 -2.98 5.92
CA VAL A 13 0.30 -3.19 6.11
C VAL A 13 1.02 -1.85 5.94
N CYS A 14 1.65 -1.37 7.01
CA CYS A 14 2.59 -0.26 7.03
C CYS A 14 3.80 -0.71 7.87
N ILE A 15 4.98 -0.84 7.25
CA ILE A 15 6.20 -1.32 7.92
C ILE A 15 7.34 -0.40 7.52
N ASP A 16 7.74 0.53 8.37
CA ASP A 16 8.61 1.64 7.96
C ASP A 16 10.06 1.27 7.54
N THR A 17 10.56 0.03 7.66
CA THR A 17 12.01 -0.23 7.39
C THR A 17 12.41 -1.68 7.11
N LEU A 18 11.55 -2.55 6.57
CA LEU A 18 11.94 -3.96 6.38
C LEU A 18 11.82 -4.43 4.94
N ILE A 19 12.93 -4.94 4.38
CA ILE A 19 13.03 -5.43 2.99
C ILE A 19 12.06 -6.59 2.68
N ILE A 20 11.44 -7.18 3.71
CA ILE A 20 10.49 -8.30 3.59
C ILE A 20 9.02 -7.86 3.54
N GLN A 21 8.73 -6.57 3.43
CA GLN A 21 7.36 -6.04 3.32
C GLN A 21 6.50 -6.80 2.30
N ALA A 22 7.00 -7.00 1.08
CA ALA A 22 6.28 -7.72 0.03
C ALA A 22 6.00 -9.20 0.42
N ALA A 23 6.96 -9.87 1.07
CA ALA A 23 6.76 -11.24 1.53
C ALA A 23 5.67 -11.32 2.62
N ILE A 24 5.63 -10.33 3.52
CA ILE A 24 4.56 -10.23 4.53
C ILE A 24 3.22 -9.95 3.86
N THR A 25 3.13 -9.01 2.93
CA THR A 25 1.90 -8.71 2.18
C THR A 25 1.39 -9.96 1.45
N ARG A 26 2.28 -10.72 0.82
CA ARG A 26 1.94 -11.98 0.16
C ARG A 26 1.41 -13.03 1.14
N LEU A 27 2.05 -13.18 2.30
CA LEU A 27 1.60 -14.09 3.35
C LEU A 27 0.24 -13.68 3.89
N VAL A 28 0.03 -12.39 4.14
CA VAL A 28 -1.26 -11.85 4.57
C VAL A 28 -2.32 -12.16 3.52
N LYS A 29 -2.10 -11.80 2.25
CA LYS A 29 -3.01 -12.12 1.13
C LYS A 29 -3.38 -13.60 1.05
N ALA A 30 -2.43 -14.49 1.31
CA ALA A 30 -2.69 -15.93 1.30
C ALA A 30 -3.56 -16.43 2.47
N ASN A 31 -3.65 -15.67 3.58
CA ASN A 31 -4.30 -16.09 4.82
C ASN A 31 -5.56 -15.29 5.19
N VAL A 32 -5.85 -14.16 4.51
CA VAL A 32 -7.10 -13.42 4.67
C VAL A 32 -8.07 -13.68 3.52
N SER A 33 -9.36 -13.81 3.84
CA SER A 33 -10.44 -13.99 2.86
C SER A 33 -10.95 -12.69 2.23
N GLY A 34 -10.30 -11.56 2.55
CA GLY A 34 -10.64 -10.21 2.09
C GLY A 34 -9.53 -9.58 1.26
N ALA A 35 -9.78 -8.37 0.77
CA ALA A 35 -8.78 -7.62 0.01
C ALA A 35 -7.72 -7.04 0.95
N VAL A 36 -6.47 -7.05 0.50
CA VAL A 36 -5.33 -6.44 1.20
C VAL A 36 -5.02 -5.08 0.61
N LEU A 37 -5.02 -4.06 1.47
CA LEU A 37 -4.62 -2.70 1.13
C LEU A 37 -3.21 -2.43 1.68
N ALA A 38 -2.32 -1.95 0.83
CA ALA A 38 -1.02 -1.41 1.23
C ALA A 38 -0.98 0.10 0.99
N ILE A 39 -0.35 0.83 1.92
CA ILE A 39 -0.11 2.27 1.77
C ILE A 39 1.38 2.52 1.98
N GLY A 40 1.97 3.36 1.14
CA GLY A 40 3.39 3.72 1.24
C GLY A 40 3.66 5.08 0.60
N ASP A 41 4.78 5.70 0.96
CA ASP A 41 5.15 7.07 0.55
C ASP A 41 6.53 7.13 -0.12
N GLY A 42 7.34 6.07 -0.02
CA GLY A 42 8.70 6.01 -0.52
C GLY A 42 8.97 4.93 -1.57
N ALA A 43 10.19 4.93 -2.10
CA ALA A 43 10.65 3.92 -3.06
C ALA A 43 10.73 2.51 -2.45
N ASN A 44 10.88 2.43 -1.12
CA ASN A 44 10.95 1.16 -0.41
C ASN A 44 9.61 0.41 -0.41
N ASP A 45 8.50 1.14 -0.49
CA ASP A 45 7.16 0.57 -0.45
C ASP A 45 6.68 0.04 -1.80
N VAL A 46 7.41 0.28 -2.89
CA VAL A 46 7.02 -0.11 -4.26
C VAL A 46 6.68 -1.60 -4.34
N ALA A 47 7.51 -2.46 -3.75
CA ALA A 47 7.28 -3.91 -3.77
C ALA A 47 6.06 -4.31 -2.92
N MET A 48 5.80 -3.60 -1.82
CA MET A 48 4.62 -3.82 -0.98
C MET A 48 3.33 -3.42 -1.70
N LEU A 49 3.34 -2.25 -2.34
CA LEU A 49 2.23 -1.68 -3.07
C LEU A 49 1.83 -2.55 -4.28
N GLN A 50 2.81 -3.09 -5.00
CA GLN A 50 2.57 -3.99 -6.13
C GLN A 50 2.08 -5.38 -5.72
N GLU A 51 2.45 -5.85 -4.53
CA GLU A 51 2.01 -7.16 -4.04
C GLU A 51 0.57 -7.12 -3.49
N ALA A 52 0.11 -5.97 -2.99
CA ALA A 52 -1.24 -5.80 -2.44
C ALA A 52 -2.35 -5.99 -3.50
N ASP A 53 -3.60 -6.15 -3.06
CA ASP A 53 -4.74 -6.13 -3.98
C ASP A 53 -5.11 -4.70 -4.39
N VAL A 54 -4.86 -3.75 -3.48
CA VAL A 54 -4.96 -2.32 -3.73
C VAL A 54 -3.74 -1.64 -3.10
N GLY A 55 -2.97 -0.92 -3.91
CA GLY A 55 -1.86 -0.07 -3.47
C GLY A 55 -2.28 1.40 -3.43
N VAL A 56 -1.99 2.10 -2.32
CA VAL A 56 -2.17 3.55 -2.21
C VAL A 56 -0.83 4.23 -1.96
N GLY A 57 -0.40 5.06 -2.89
CA GLY A 57 0.83 5.83 -2.80
C GLY A 57 0.57 7.19 -2.19
N ILE A 58 1.45 7.65 -1.32
CA ILE A 58 1.45 9.03 -0.81
C ILE A 58 2.51 9.81 -1.58
N SER A 59 2.11 10.90 -2.24
CA SER A 59 3.06 11.76 -2.97
C SER A 59 3.43 12.97 -2.11
N GLY A 60 4.74 13.21 -1.89
CA GLY A 60 5.23 14.50 -1.37
C GLY A 60 6.47 14.45 -0.47
N GLN A 61 6.65 13.39 0.35
CA GLN A 61 7.74 13.32 1.34
C GLN A 61 9.03 12.68 0.80
N GLU A 62 8.94 11.47 0.24
CA GLU A 62 10.13 10.68 -0.14
C GLU A 62 10.31 10.50 -1.66
N GLY A 63 9.44 11.14 -2.46
CA GLY A 63 9.49 11.13 -3.92
C GLY A 63 8.16 10.74 -4.56
N MET A 64 8.22 10.30 -5.81
CA MET A 64 7.05 9.93 -6.63
C MET A 64 6.95 8.42 -6.87
N GLN A 65 7.90 7.63 -6.36
CA GLN A 65 8.04 6.20 -6.65
C GLN A 65 6.85 5.41 -6.11
N ALA A 66 6.44 5.66 -4.87
CA ALA A 66 5.22 5.07 -4.30
C ALA A 66 3.97 5.48 -5.09
N ALA A 67 3.85 6.76 -5.46
CA ALA A 67 2.74 7.26 -6.26
C ALA A 67 2.65 6.56 -7.63
N LEU A 68 3.78 6.40 -8.32
CA LEU A 68 3.85 5.72 -9.62
C LEU A 68 3.61 4.21 -9.53
N ALA A 69 3.93 3.59 -8.39
CA ALA A 69 3.76 2.16 -8.17
C ALA A 69 2.39 1.78 -7.56
N SER A 70 1.56 2.77 -7.22
CA SER A 70 0.26 2.58 -6.58
C SER A 70 -0.91 2.66 -7.55
N ASP A 71 -2.04 2.01 -7.21
CA ASP A 71 -3.30 2.13 -7.95
C ASP A 71 -3.96 3.50 -7.74
N TYR A 72 -3.81 4.05 -6.53
CA TYR A 72 -4.33 5.36 -6.16
C TYR A 72 -3.25 6.18 -5.47
N THR A 73 -3.16 7.45 -5.83
CA THR A 73 -2.25 8.38 -5.15
C THR A 73 -3.03 9.36 -4.29
N ILE A 74 -2.59 9.53 -3.04
CA ILE A 74 -3.02 10.61 -2.16
C ILE A 74 -1.88 11.62 -2.08
N THR A 75 -2.19 12.87 -2.42
CA THR A 75 -1.21 13.95 -2.31
C THR A 75 -1.23 14.52 -0.90
N GLN A 76 -0.08 14.51 -0.21
CA GLN A 76 0.09 15.35 0.97
C GLN A 76 0.19 16.81 0.52
N VAL A 77 -0.85 17.57 0.83
CA VAL A 77 -0.85 19.02 0.68
C VAL A 77 -0.56 19.59 2.06
N LEU A 78 0.71 19.72 2.43
CA LEU A 78 1.22 20.54 3.53
C LEU A 78 2.76 20.56 3.54
#